data_AF-A0AAP2Z673-F1
#
_entry.id   AF-A0AAP2Z673-F1
#
_cell.length_a   1.000
_cell.length_b   1.000
_cell.length_c   1.000
_cell.angle_alpha   90.00
_cell.angle_beta   90.00
_cell.angle_gamma   90.00
#
_symmetry.space_group_name_H-M   'P 1'
#
loop_
_entity.id
_entity.type
_entity.pdbx_description
1 polymer ?
#
loop_
_entity_poly.entity_id
_entity_poly.type
_entity_poly.pdbx_seq_one_letter_code
_entity_poly.pdbx_strand_id
1 'polypeptide(L)'
;MVNGGLSFFTGEQLTSDTNLDQDTGWLIGKMENVLVLTFVLQGAYTALSIIFAAKSFVRKEDISSGNTTYYLAGTLLNFTYSVAIGLVFSL
;
A
#
# COMPACT_ATOMS: atom_id res chain seq x y z
N MET A 1 -20.79 47.69 14.12
CA MET A 1 -21.00 47.43 12.68
C MET A 1 -19.67 47.76 12.03
N VAL A 2 -18.81 46.88 11.56
CA VAL A 2 -18.90 45.65 10.76
C VAL A 2 -17.66 44.81 11.17
N ASN A 3 -17.73 43.50 11.41
CA ASN A 3 -17.34 42.53 10.38
C ASN A 3 -17.67 41.10 10.80
N GLY A 4 -18.93 40.70 10.59
CA GLY A 4 -19.31 39.28 10.43
C GLY A 4 -18.94 38.71 9.05
N GLY A 5 -17.96 39.31 8.36
CA GLY A 5 -17.57 38.98 6.98
C GLY A 5 -16.16 38.39 6.83
N LEU A 6 -15.40 38.26 7.92
CA LEU A 6 -14.00 37.79 7.88
C LEU A 6 -13.82 36.30 8.20
N SER A 7 -14.90 35.56 8.47
CA SER A 7 -14.88 34.09 8.61
C SER A 7 -15.41 33.35 7.37
N PHE A 8 -15.83 34.08 6.33
CA PHE A 8 -16.44 33.52 5.11
C PHE A 8 -15.48 33.44 3.90
N PHE A 9 -14.34 34.14 3.94
CA PHE A 9 -13.37 34.21 2.84
C PHE A 9 -12.06 33.44 3.09
N THR A 10 -11.93 32.72 4.21
CA THR A 10 -10.92 31.65 4.31
C THR A 10 -11.51 30.41 3.66
N GLY A 11 -11.42 30.42 2.32
CA GLY A 11 -11.75 29.30 1.47
C GLY A 11 -10.92 28.07 1.80
N GLU A 12 -11.44 26.98 1.28
CA GLU A 12 -10.88 25.63 1.30
C GLU A 12 -11.04 24.88 2.63
N GLN A 13 -12.17 24.16 2.68
CA GLN A 13 -12.17 22.80 3.21
C GLN A 13 -10.91 22.04 2.78
N LEU A 14 -10.61 20.98 3.53
CA LEU A 14 -9.68 19.87 3.24
C LEU A 14 -8.42 19.86 4.11
N THR A 15 -8.61 19.89 5.43
CA THR A 15 -7.74 19.16 6.37
C THR A 15 -7.95 17.64 6.28
N SER A 16 -8.11 17.10 5.06
CA SER A 16 -8.43 15.68 4.79
C SER A 16 -7.28 14.90 4.15
N ASP A 17 -6.16 15.54 3.84
CA ASP A 17 -5.06 14.91 3.08
C ASP A 17 -4.21 13.91 3.88
N THR A 18 -4.41 13.77 5.20
CA THR A 18 -3.68 12.75 5.99
C THR A 18 -4.32 11.35 5.93
N ASN A 19 -5.55 11.20 5.43
CA ASN A 19 -6.24 9.91 5.38
C ASN A 19 -6.07 9.17 4.04
N LEU A 20 -5.86 9.89 2.92
CA LEU A 20 -5.84 9.31 1.57
C LEU A 20 -4.59 8.44 1.30
N ASP A 21 -3.42 8.84 1.80
CA ASP A 21 -2.19 8.06 1.65
C ASP A 21 -2.22 6.77 2.48
N GLN A 22 -2.87 6.80 3.64
CA GLN A 22 -2.99 5.64 4.52
C GLN A 22 -3.94 4.58 3.91
N ASP A 23 -5.04 5.03 3.30
CA ASP A 23 -6.00 4.17 2.59
C ASP A 23 -5.39 3.55 1.32
N THR A 24 -4.55 4.30 0.60
CA THR A 24 -3.90 3.81 -0.63
C THR A 24 -2.93 2.67 -0.35
N GLY A 25 -2.10 2.77 0.70
CA GLY A 25 -1.17 1.72 1.10
C GLY A 25 -1.86 0.41 1.52
N TRP A 26 -2.99 0.53 2.23
CA TRP A 26 -3.82 -0.61 2.61
C TRP A 26 -4.47 -1.29 1.41
N LEU A 27 -4.98 -0.50 0.45
CA LEU A 27 -5.60 -1.00 -0.77
C LEU A 27 -4.59 -1.75 -1.64
N ILE A 28 -3.38 -1.21 -1.80
CA ILE A 28 -2.27 -1.86 -2.51
C ILE A 28 -1.91 -3.20 -1.85
N GLY A 29 -1.87 -3.26 -0.51
CA GLY A 29 -1.61 -4.49 0.24
C GLY A 29 -2.65 -5.57 -0.03
N LYS A 30 -3.94 -5.21 -0.08
CA LYS A 30 -5.02 -6.16 -0.40
C LYS A 30 -4.96 -6.65 -1.84
N MET A 31 -4.70 -5.76 -2.80
CA MET A 31 -4.59 -6.13 -4.22
C MET A 31 -3.44 -7.10 -4.46
N GLU A 32 -2.33 -6.95 -3.74
CA GLU A 32 -1.23 -7.91 -3.79
C GLU A 32 -1.64 -9.30 -3.34
N ASN A 33 -2.37 -9.41 -2.23
CA ASN A 33 -2.76 -10.72 -1.71
C ASN A 33 -3.65 -11.48 -2.71
N VAL A 34 -4.53 -10.78 -3.42
CA VAL A 34 -5.35 -11.35 -4.50
C VAL A 34 -4.47 -11.81 -5.67
N LEU A 35 -3.50 -11.00 -6.07
CA LEU A 35 -2.56 -11.33 -7.16
C LEU A 35 -1.67 -12.53 -6.81
N VAL A 36 -1.14 -12.56 -5.59
CA VAL A 36 -0.33 -13.66 -5.04
C VAL A 36 -1.13 -14.95 -5.06
N LEU A 37 -2.36 -14.93 -4.53
CA LEU A 37 -3.23 -16.11 -4.52
C LEU A 37 -3.50 -16.61 -5.95
N THR A 38 -3.80 -15.70 -6.88
CA THR A 38 -4.07 -16.05 -8.28
C THR A 38 -2.86 -16.73 -8.93
N PHE A 39 -1.66 -16.17 -8.78
CA PHE A 39 -0.46 -16.73 -9.41
C PHE A 39 0.04 -18.01 -8.75
N VAL A 40 -0.13 -18.16 -7.43
CA VAL A 40 0.20 -19.43 -6.75
C VAL A 40 -0.72 -20.54 -7.23
N LEU A 41 -2.03 -20.30 -7.33
CA LEU A 41 -2.99 -21.28 -7.86
C LEU A 41 -2.71 -21.65 -9.33
N GLN A 42 -2.16 -20.71 -10.11
CA GLN A 42 -1.76 -20.97 -11.50
C GLN A 42 -0.34 -21.55 -11.64
N GLY A 43 0.39 -21.73 -10.54
CA GLY A 43 1.79 -22.20 -10.52
C GLY A 43 2.80 -21.21 -11.15
N ALA A 44 2.41 -19.95 -11.33
CA ALA A 44 3.18 -18.92 -12.03
C ALA A 44 4.16 -18.17 -11.11
N TYR A 45 5.08 -18.91 -10.46
CA TYR A 45 6.03 -18.37 -9.48
C TYR A 45 6.99 -17.31 -10.06
N THR A 46 7.25 -17.33 -11.37
CA THR A 46 8.07 -16.31 -12.05
C THR A 46 7.37 -14.95 -12.11
N ALA A 47 6.06 -14.91 -12.32
CA ALA A 47 5.29 -13.66 -12.31
C ALA A 47 5.28 -13.05 -10.91
N LEU A 48 5.16 -13.91 -9.90
CA LEU A 48 5.16 -13.56 -8.49
C LEU A 48 6.46 -12.84 -8.06
N SER A 49 7.63 -13.32 -8.51
CA SER A 49 8.92 -12.69 -8.18
C SER A 49 9.14 -11.34 -8.87
N ILE A 50 8.64 -11.17 -10.09
CA ILE A 50 8.70 -9.89 -10.82
C ILE A 50 7.87 -8.81 -10.11
N ILE A 51 6.65 -9.15 -9.67
CA ILE A 51 5.76 -8.22 -8.97
C ILE A 51 6.34 -7.81 -7.62
N PHE A 52 6.89 -8.79 -6.89
CA PHE A 52 7.58 -8.54 -5.64
C PHE A 52 8.74 -7.55 -5.79
N ALA A 53 9.59 -7.78 -6.81
CA ALA A 53 10.71 -6.89 -7.12
C ALA A 53 10.23 -5.48 -7.49
N ALA A 54 9.19 -5.38 -8.35
CA ALA A 54 8.61 -4.10 -8.75
C ALA A 54 8.08 -3.31 -7.55
N LYS A 55 7.37 -3.95 -6.61
CA LYS A 55 6.87 -3.30 -5.41
C LYS A 55 7.97 -2.78 -4.49
N SER A 56 8.99 -3.60 -4.25
CA SER A 56 10.13 -3.20 -3.42
C SER A 56 10.91 -2.04 -4.05
N PHE A 57 10.92 -1.96 -5.39
CA PHE A 57 11.57 -0.88 -6.12
C PHE A 57 10.78 0.42 -6.02
N VAL A 58 9.47 0.41 -6.31
CA VAL A 58 8.60 1.61 -6.22
C VAL A 58 8.58 2.17 -4.81
N ARG A 59 8.52 1.30 -3.79
CA ARG A 59 8.52 1.75 -2.39
C ARG A 59 9.85 2.39 -1.98
N LYS A 60 10.96 2.13 -2.69
CA LYS A 60 12.28 2.69 -2.39
C LYS A 60 12.32 4.21 -2.57
N GLU A 61 11.51 4.76 -3.47
CA GLU A 61 11.46 6.21 -3.75
C GLU A 61 10.71 7.01 -2.68
N ASP A 62 9.66 6.45 -2.07
CA ASP A 62 8.84 7.14 -1.04
C ASP A 62 9.46 7.13 0.38
N ILE A 63 10.61 6.49 0.54
CA ILE A 63 11.16 6.09 1.85
C ILE A 63 12.08 7.16 2.51
N SER A 64 12.11 8.39 1.97
CA SER A 64 13.00 9.48 2.40
C SER A 64 12.76 10.01 3.84
N SER A 65 11.68 9.61 4.52
CA SER A 65 11.22 10.19 5.81
C SER A 65 11.55 9.41 7.10
N GLY A 66 12.48 8.43 7.06
CA GLY A 66 13.19 7.97 8.27
C GLY A 66 12.74 6.64 8.91
N ASN A 67 11.72 5.94 8.40
CA ASN A 67 11.32 4.60 8.87
C ASN A 67 11.23 3.55 7.74
N THR A 68 12.21 3.59 6.82
CA THR A 68 12.43 2.66 5.71
C THR A 68 12.20 1.19 6.06
N THR A 69 12.84 0.74 7.15
CA THR A 69 12.90 -0.67 7.52
C THR A 69 11.54 -1.21 7.94
N TYR A 70 10.74 -0.39 8.63
CA TYR A 70 9.43 -0.80 9.14
C TYR A 70 8.43 -1.05 7.99
N TYR A 71 8.35 -0.12 7.04
CA TYR A 71 7.47 -0.27 5.88
C TYR A 71 7.89 -1.41 4.97
N LEU A 72 9.19 -1.56 4.73
CA LEU A 72 9.70 -2.66 3.90
C LEU A 72 9.46 -4.02 4.58
N ALA A 73 9.73 -4.13 5.89
CA ALA A 73 9.45 -5.34 6.66
C ALA A 73 7.96 -5.71 6.67
N GLY A 74 7.06 -4.73 6.84
CA GLY A 74 5.62 -4.96 6.78
C GLY A 74 5.16 -5.48 5.42
N THR A 75 5.77 -4.97 4.34
CA THR A 75 5.47 -5.40 2.97
C THR A 75 5.96 -6.83 2.71
N LEU A 76 7.19 -7.14 3.12
CA LEU A 76 7.79 -8.47 3.04
C LEU A 76 6.95 -9.50 3.81
N LEU A 77 6.58 -9.18 5.06
CA LEU A 77 5.78 -10.07 5.89
C LEU A 77 4.41 -10.37 5.28
N ASN A 78 3.70 -9.35 4.78
CA ASN A 78 2.40 -9.55 4.13
C ASN A 78 2.52 -10.42 2.88
N PHE A 79 3.52 -10.15 2.03
CA PHE A 79 3.76 -10.94 0.82
C PHE A 79 4.07 -12.41 1.15
N THR A 80 5.01 -12.65 2.07
CA THR A 80 5.38 -14.01 2.51
C THR A 80 4.18 -14.76 3.09
N TYR A 81 3.38 -14.09 3.93
CA TYR A 81 2.16 -14.68 4.50
C TYR A 81 1.15 -15.06 3.41
N SER A 82 0.93 -14.18 2.42
CA SER A 82 0.00 -14.45 1.33
C SER A 82 0.46 -15.60 0.44
N VAL A 83 1.78 -15.74 0.19
CA VAL A 83 2.35 -16.87 -0.56
C VAL A 83 2.17 -18.17 0.23
N ALA A 84 2.46 -18.16 1.54
CA ALA A 84 2.30 -19.33 2.39
C ALA A 84 0.85 -19.83 2.41
N ILE A 85 -0.13 -18.93 2.54
CA ILE A 85 -1.55 -19.29 2.44
C ILE A 85 -1.86 -19.86 1.05
N GLY A 86 -1.44 -19.18 -0.02
CA GLY A 86 -1.71 -19.64 -1.39
C GLY A 86 -1.18 -21.05 -1.64
N LEU A 87 0.01 -21.37 -1.12
CA LEU A 87 0.60 -22.70 -1.22
C LEU A 87 -0.21 -23.74 -0.44
N VAL A 88 -0.63 -23.41 0.79
CA VAL A 88 -1.48 -24.30 1.60
C VAL A 88 -2.82 -24.58 0.92
N PHE A 89 -3.42 -23.60 0.25
CA PHE A 89 -4.66 -23.80 -0.52
C PHE A 89 -4.47 -24.55 -1.84
N SER A 90 -3.27 -24.48 -2.41
CA SER A 90 -2.95 -25.15 -3.69
C SER A 90 -2.50 -26.59 -3.52
N LEU A 91 -2.07 -27.00 -2.32
CA LEU A 91 -1.67 -28.36 -1.95
C LEU A 91 -2.89 -29.25 -1.69
#